data_AF-T0IYJ0-F1
#
_entry.id   AF-T0IYJ0-F1
#
_cell.length_a   1.000
_cell.length_b   1.000
_cell.length_c   1.000
_cell.angle_alpha   90.00
_cell.angle_beta   90.00
_cell.angle_gamma   90.00
#
_symmetry.space_group_name_H-M   'P 1'
#
loop_
_entity.id
_entity.type
_entity.pdbx_description
1 polymer ?
#
loop_
_entity_poly.entity_id
_entity_poly.type
_entity_poly.pdbx_seq_one_letter_code
_entity_poly.pdbx_strand_id
1 'polypeptide(L)'
;MKTPSLKTRMLGHPLVVWPSIGFFLWTGYMLLTGPDTWPLAAIALFFGAPVMRAYERREEWLAWRKAWNAMSGQQPPRRRRFVKPLTGLMVVAAAALYLVATLDRTDSQTVLAISLLWMVGVVAFFAGRGLWRRLRRTRRATAGELVKVCVRKPLLRVPSLQQAYAALPDHCRAVMGGRQP
;
A
#
# COMPACT_ATOMS: atom_id res chain seq x y z
N MET A 1 17.51 -1.99 -5.99
CA MET A 1 16.40 -2.91 -6.33
C MET A 1 16.17 -2.84 -7.84
N LYS A 2 15.94 -3.98 -8.55
CA LYS A 2 15.69 -3.95 -10.00
C LYS A 2 14.36 -3.24 -10.30
N THR A 3 14.26 -2.55 -11.44
CA THR A 3 13.01 -1.94 -11.89
C THR A 3 11.96 -3.03 -12.18
N PRO A 4 10.71 -2.89 -11.69
CA PRO A 4 9.66 -3.85 -12.00
C PRO A 4 9.34 -3.82 -13.49
N SER A 5 9.00 -4.98 -14.06
CA SER A 5 8.63 -5.12 -15.47
C SER A 5 7.40 -4.28 -15.82
N LEU A 6 7.23 -3.97 -17.11
CA LEU A 6 6.09 -3.18 -17.59
C LEU A 6 4.75 -3.80 -17.20
N LYS A 7 4.64 -5.13 -17.29
CA LYS A 7 3.46 -5.91 -16.85
C LYS A 7 3.13 -5.64 -15.38
N THR A 8 4.11 -5.72 -14.48
CA THR A 8 3.93 -5.46 -13.04
C THR A 8 3.53 -3.99 -12.77
N ARG A 9 4.08 -3.04 -13.54
CA ARG A 9 3.72 -1.62 -13.42
C ARG A 9 2.28 -1.34 -13.84
N MET A 10 1.81 -1.98 -14.91
CA MET A 10 0.43 -1.87 -15.39
C MET A 10 -0.55 -2.54 -14.43
N LEU A 11 -0.32 -3.81 -14.07
CA LEU A 11 -1.21 -4.56 -13.17
C LEU A 11 -1.28 -3.95 -11.77
N GLY A 12 -0.15 -3.49 -11.22
CA GLY A 12 -0.10 -2.82 -9.92
C GLY A 12 -0.57 -1.36 -9.96
N HIS A 13 -1.06 -0.86 -11.10
CA HIS A 13 -1.54 0.50 -11.18
C HIS A 13 -2.85 0.66 -10.38
N PRO A 14 -3.03 1.74 -9.59
CA PRO A 14 -4.25 1.92 -8.79
C PRO A 14 -5.55 1.82 -9.61
N LEU A 15 -5.50 2.28 -10.87
CA LEU A 15 -6.64 2.24 -11.78
C LEU A 15 -7.06 0.82 -12.18
N VAL A 16 -6.17 -0.18 -12.05
CA VAL A 16 -6.47 -1.60 -12.28
C VAL A 16 -6.79 -2.30 -10.96
N VAL A 17 -6.04 -1.97 -9.89
CA VAL A 17 -6.20 -2.57 -8.56
C VAL A 17 -7.58 -2.26 -7.97
N TRP A 18 -8.06 -1.01 -8.03
CA TRP A 18 -9.35 -0.65 -7.42
C TRP A 18 -10.54 -1.36 -8.06
N PRO A 19 -10.70 -1.40 -9.40
CA PRO A 19 -11.73 -2.21 -10.02
C PRO A 19 -11.59 -3.70 -9.72
N SER A 20 -10.37 -4.23 -9.66
CA SER A 20 -10.15 -5.65 -9.34
C SER A 20 -10.62 -5.99 -7.92
N ILE A 21 -10.37 -5.10 -6.94
CA ILE A 21 -10.89 -5.25 -5.57
C ILE A 21 -12.41 -5.17 -5.56
N GLY A 22 -13.00 -4.21 -6.28
CA GLY A 22 -14.46 -4.08 -6.41
C GLY A 22 -15.10 -5.33 -6.99
N PHE A 23 -14.53 -5.87 -8.08
CA PHE A 23 -14.96 -7.11 -8.69
C PHE A 23 -14.85 -8.28 -7.71
N PHE A 24 -13.75 -8.39 -6.98
CA PHE A 24 -13.54 -9.45 -5.99
C PHE A 24 -14.58 -9.40 -4.85
N LEU A 25 -14.85 -8.20 -4.32
CA LEU A 25 -15.88 -8.00 -3.30
C LEU A 25 -17.28 -8.33 -3.83
N TRP A 26 -17.59 -7.89 -5.05
CA TRP A 26 -18.85 -8.21 -5.71
C TRP A 26 -19.04 -9.72 -5.89
N THR A 27 -18.02 -10.43 -6.36
CA THR A 27 -18.08 -11.89 -6.50
C THR A 27 -18.19 -12.60 -5.15
N GLY A 28 -17.54 -12.07 -4.11
CA GLY A 28 -17.69 -12.58 -2.74
C GLY A 28 -19.12 -12.41 -2.21
N TYR A 29 -19.78 -11.29 -2.50
CA TYR A 29 -21.20 -11.10 -2.18
C TYR A 29 -22.09 -12.08 -2.94
N MET A 30 -21.87 -12.25 -4.25
CA MET A 30 -22.64 -13.18 -5.08
C MET A 30 -22.48 -14.63 -4.62
N LEU A 31 -21.32 -15.00 -4.09
CA LEU A 31 -21.08 -16.32 -3.50
C LEU A 31 -21.95 -16.58 -2.26
N LEU A 32 -22.27 -15.54 -1.50
CA LEU A 32 -23.11 -15.64 -0.31
C LEU A 32 -24.60 -15.66 -0.62
N THR A 33 -25.03 -15.09 -1.75
CA THR A 33 -26.44 -14.90 -2.09
C THR A 33 -26.96 -15.79 -3.21
N GLY A 34 -26.08 -16.44 -3.99
CA GLY A 34 -26.46 -17.27 -5.13
C GLY A 34 -25.87 -18.69 -5.06
N PRO A 35 -26.68 -19.75 -5.23
CA PRO A 35 -26.20 -21.14 -5.13
C PRO A 35 -25.21 -21.56 -6.24
N ASP A 36 -25.12 -20.85 -7.37
CA ASP A 36 -24.32 -21.25 -8.54
C ASP A 36 -23.24 -20.24 -8.97
N THR A 37 -22.82 -19.36 -8.06
CA THR A 37 -21.86 -18.27 -8.38
C THR A 37 -20.40 -18.63 -8.07
N TRP A 38 -20.13 -19.85 -7.60
CA TRP A 38 -18.79 -20.33 -7.28
C TRP A 38 -17.76 -20.26 -8.45
N PRO A 39 -18.12 -20.45 -9.74
CA PRO A 39 -17.15 -20.33 -10.82
C PRO A 39 -16.65 -18.90 -10.99
N LEU A 40 -17.52 -17.90 -10.77
CA LEU A 40 -17.15 -16.48 -10.81
C LEU A 40 -16.17 -16.12 -9.70
N ALA A 41 -16.37 -16.67 -8.50
CA ALA A 41 -15.45 -16.49 -7.38
C ALA A 41 -14.06 -17.11 -7.67
N ALA A 42 -14.02 -18.30 -8.28
CA ALA A 42 -12.77 -18.93 -8.68
C ALA A 42 -11.99 -18.09 -9.72
N ILE A 43 -12.69 -17.55 -10.71
CA ILE A 43 -12.14 -16.62 -11.71
C ILE A 43 -11.59 -15.37 -11.02
N ALA A 44 -12.38 -14.75 -10.13
CA ALA A 44 -11.95 -13.57 -9.39
C ALA A 44 -10.68 -13.81 -8.55
N LEU A 45 -10.55 -14.99 -7.93
CA LEU A 45 -9.36 -15.39 -7.19
C LEU A 45 -8.14 -15.55 -8.10
N PHE A 46 -8.32 -16.20 -9.24
CA PHE A 46 -7.26 -16.44 -10.20
C PHE A 46 -6.68 -15.14 -10.78
N PHE A 47 -7.54 -14.15 -11.06
CA PHE A 47 -7.11 -12.85 -11.59
C PHE A 47 -6.72 -11.85 -10.50
N GLY A 48 -7.30 -11.92 -9.31
CA GLY A 48 -7.02 -11.00 -8.20
C GLY A 48 -5.64 -11.20 -7.59
N ALA A 49 -5.22 -12.44 -7.39
CA ALA A 49 -3.93 -12.78 -6.79
C ALA A 49 -2.71 -12.16 -7.53
N PRO A 50 -2.57 -12.26 -8.86
CA PRO A 50 -1.45 -11.65 -9.58
C PRO A 50 -1.49 -10.12 -9.55
N VAL A 51 -2.68 -9.50 -9.53
CA VAL A 51 -2.84 -8.04 -9.41
C VAL A 51 -2.35 -7.55 -8.06
N MET A 52 -2.73 -8.22 -6.97
CA MET A 52 -2.29 -7.86 -5.61
C MET A 52 -0.77 -8.03 -5.44
N ARG A 53 -0.20 -9.15 -5.92
CA ARG A 53 1.26 -9.34 -5.92
C ARG A 53 1.98 -8.28 -6.74
N ALA A 54 1.41 -7.86 -7.87
CA ALA A 54 1.99 -6.80 -8.69
C ALA A 54 1.92 -5.43 -7.99
N TYR A 55 0.83 -5.15 -7.27
CA TYR A 55 0.66 -3.94 -6.47
C TYR A 55 1.70 -3.85 -5.34
N GLU A 56 1.90 -4.93 -4.59
CA GLU A 56 2.90 -5.00 -3.51
C GLU A 56 4.30 -4.73 -4.03
N ARG A 57 4.74 -5.45 -5.08
CA ARG A 57 6.05 -5.24 -5.71
C ARG A 57 6.25 -3.80 -6.19
N ARG A 58 5.18 -3.18 -6.71
CA ARG A 58 5.22 -1.78 -7.16
C ARG A 58 5.36 -0.82 -5.97
N GLU A 59 4.60 -1.01 -4.89
CA GLU A 59 4.70 -0.20 -3.67
C GLU A 59 6.08 -0.32 -3.01
N GLU A 60 6.63 -1.53 -2.92
CA GLU A 60 7.99 -1.77 -2.42
C GLU A 60 9.03 -1.02 -3.25
N TRP A 61 8.96 -1.13 -4.59
CA TRP A 61 9.88 -0.41 -5.47
C TRP A 61 9.73 1.11 -5.34
N LEU A 62 8.50 1.62 -5.22
CA LEU A 62 8.25 3.05 -5.01
C LEU A 62 8.78 3.52 -3.66
N ALA A 63 8.65 2.72 -2.60
CA ALA A 63 9.18 3.01 -1.28
C ALA A 63 10.72 3.05 -1.30
N TRP A 64 11.35 2.02 -1.89
CA TRP A 64 12.79 1.97 -2.08
C TRP A 64 13.30 3.16 -2.90
N ARG A 65 12.66 3.47 -4.03
CA ARG A 65 13.04 4.60 -4.89
C ARG A 65 12.91 5.94 -4.15
N LYS A 66 11.88 6.08 -3.32
CA LYS A 66 11.69 7.28 -2.50
C LYS A 66 12.82 7.43 -1.47
N ALA A 67 13.20 6.35 -0.79
CA ALA A 67 14.32 6.36 0.16
C ALA A 67 15.64 6.67 -0.55
N TRP A 68 15.88 6.05 -1.72
CA TRP A 68 17.05 6.30 -2.54
C TRP A 68 17.18 7.76 -2.97
N ASN A 69 16.09 8.34 -3.48
CA ASN A 69 16.07 9.75 -3.89
C ASN A 69 16.25 10.70 -2.69
N ALA A 70 15.77 10.32 -1.49
CA ALA A 70 15.97 11.11 -0.29
C ALA A 70 17.46 11.16 0.12
N MET A 71 18.21 10.07 -0.10
CA MET A 71 19.65 10.03 0.16
C MET A 71 20.47 10.87 -0.84
N SER A 72 20.01 11.01 -2.08
CA SER A 72 20.71 11.79 -3.10
C SER A 72 20.49 13.30 -3.01
N GLY A 73 19.87 13.80 -1.95
CA GLY A 73 19.51 15.22 -1.80
C GLY A 73 18.48 15.73 -2.81
N GLN A 74 18.00 14.86 -3.71
CA GLN A 74 16.96 15.21 -4.67
C GLN A 74 15.64 15.28 -3.93
N GLN A 75 15.17 16.50 -3.66
CA GLN A 75 13.83 16.69 -3.11
C GLN A 75 12.83 15.92 -3.98
N PRO A 76 12.01 15.04 -3.39
CA PRO A 76 11.04 14.30 -4.18
C PRO A 76 10.14 15.33 -4.89
N PRO A 77 9.85 15.16 -6.20
CA PRO A 77 8.95 16.06 -6.88
C PRO A 77 7.67 16.11 -6.06
N ARG A 78 7.27 17.33 -5.62
CA ARG A 78 6.05 17.57 -4.86
C ARG A 78 4.92 16.91 -5.64
N ARG A 79 4.56 15.67 -5.30
CA ARG A 79 3.42 14.98 -5.89
C ARG A 79 2.25 15.89 -5.59
N ARG A 80 1.76 16.61 -6.60
CA ARG A 80 0.48 17.30 -6.55
C ARG A 80 -0.47 16.28 -5.91
N ARG A 81 -1.14 16.67 -4.82
CA ARG A 81 -2.08 15.83 -4.05
C ARG A 81 -3.33 15.51 -4.90
N PHE A 82 -3.14 15.03 -6.12
CA PHE A 82 -4.17 14.57 -7.05
C PHE A 82 -4.64 13.17 -6.64
N VAL A 83 -4.93 13.00 -5.35
CA VAL A 83 -5.55 11.78 -4.85
C VAL A 83 -6.69 12.24 -3.98
N LYS A 84 -7.91 11.84 -4.38
CA LYS A 84 -9.12 11.61 -3.56
C LYS A 84 -10.39 12.36 -4.03
N PRO A 85 -10.75 12.35 -5.31
CA PRO A 85 -12.19 12.19 -5.57
C PRO A 85 -12.49 10.89 -6.32
N LEU A 86 -11.59 10.36 -7.15
CA LEU A 86 -11.92 9.23 -8.01
C LEU A 86 -12.22 7.92 -7.28
N THR A 87 -11.51 7.63 -6.18
CA THR A 87 -11.80 6.45 -5.35
C THR A 87 -13.10 6.62 -4.54
N GLY A 88 -13.40 7.84 -4.09
CA GLY A 88 -14.69 8.14 -3.46
C GLY A 88 -15.83 8.01 -4.46
N LEU A 89 -15.63 8.52 -5.67
CA LEU A 89 -16.58 8.44 -6.77
C LEU A 89 -16.84 7.00 -7.21
N MET A 90 -15.81 6.14 -7.28
CA MET A 90 -16.01 4.73 -7.60
C MET A 90 -16.73 3.97 -6.48
N VAL A 91 -16.48 4.29 -5.20
CA VAL A 91 -17.22 3.69 -4.08
C VAL A 91 -18.68 4.16 -4.10
N VAL A 92 -18.93 5.44 -4.35
CA VAL A 92 -20.29 6.00 -4.48
C VAL A 92 -21.01 5.43 -5.70
N ALA A 93 -20.35 5.28 -6.84
CA ALA A 93 -20.93 4.70 -8.05
C ALA A 93 -21.24 3.21 -7.87
N ALA A 94 -20.36 2.44 -7.22
CA ALA A 94 -20.62 1.04 -6.89
C ALA A 94 -21.77 0.90 -5.89
N ALA A 95 -21.85 1.78 -4.88
CA ALA A 95 -22.95 1.81 -3.93
C ALA A 95 -24.28 2.18 -4.61
N ALA A 96 -24.27 3.16 -5.52
CA ALA A 96 -25.45 3.55 -6.28
C ALA A 96 -25.94 2.43 -7.21
N LEU A 97 -25.02 1.77 -7.94
CA LEU A 97 -25.36 0.61 -8.78
C LEU A 97 -25.91 -0.57 -7.98
N TYR A 98 -25.35 -0.83 -6.79
CA TYR A 98 -25.85 -1.85 -5.89
C TYR A 98 -27.27 -1.53 -5.37
N LEU A 99 -27.50 -0.28 -4.94
CA LEU A 99 -28.83 0.18 -4.51
C LEU A 99 -29.87 0.07 -5.63
N VAL A 100 -29.54 0.48 -6.85
CA VAL A 100 -30.43 0.35 -8.03
C VAL A 100 -30.72 -1.12 -8.35
N ALA A 101 -29.72 -2.02 -8.25
CA ALA A 101 -29.91 -3.44 -8.53
C ALA A 101 -30.74 -4.19 -7.45
N THR A 102 -30.83 -3.63 -6.24
CA THR A 102 -31.53 -4.25 -5.09
C THR A 102 -32.91 -3.66 -4.82
N LEU A 103 -33.20 -2.46 -5.34
CA LEU A 103 -34.49 -1.80 -5.20
C LEU A 103 -35.68 -2.61 -5.77
N ASP A 104 -35.47 -3.43 -6.80
CA ASP A 104 -36.55 -4.21 -7.43
C ASP A 104 -36.85 -5.56 -6.75
N ARG A 105 -36.04 -6.02 -5.80
CA ARG A 105 -36.13 -7.41 -5.29
C ARG A 105 -36.12 -7.60 -3.78
N THR A 106 -35.93 -6.55 -2.98
CA THR A 106 -35.73 -6.73 -1.54
C THR A 106 -36.68 -5.90 -0.69
N ASP A 107 -37.21 -6.54 0.35
CA ASP A 107 -38.05 -5.95 1.39
C ASP A 107 -37.32 -4.75 2.00
N SER A 108 -38.02 -3.62 2.15
CA SER A 108 -37.44 -2.30 2.47
C SER A 108 -36.49 -2.30 3.68
N GLN A 109 -36.70 -3.21 4.63
CA GLN A 109 -35.85 -3.42 5.81
C GLN A 109 -34.45 -3.99 5.48
N THR A 110 -34.34 -4.89 4.49
CA THR A 110 -33.04 -5.46 4.08
C THR A 110 -32.17 -4.44 3.36
N VAL A 111 -32.76 -3.59 2.52
CA VAL A 111 -32.05 -2.48 1.87
C VAL A 111 -31.51 -1.49 2.91
N LEU A 112 -32.30 -1.20 3.95
CA LEU A 112 -31.93 -0.27 5.02
C LEU A 112 -30.79 -0.84 5.88
N ALA A 113 -30.85 -2.13 6.25
CA ALA A 113 -29.80 -2.81 6.99
C ALA A 113 -28.47 -2.87 6.22
N ILE A 114 -28.50 -3.16 4.92
CA ILE A 114 -27.31 -3.24 4.08
C ILE A 114 -26.73 -1.83 3.84
N SER A 115 -27.58 -0.82 3.67
CA SER A 115 -27.16 0.58 3.54
C SER A 115 -26.43 1.07 4.80
N LEU A 116 -26.96 0.73 5.99
CA LEU A 116 -26.32 1.01 7.28
C LEU A 116 -24.98 0.29 7.42
N LEU A 117 -24.91 -0.99 7.05
CA LEU A 117 -23.68 -1.77 7.11
C LEU A 117 -22.58 -1.16 6.23
N TRP A 118 -22.95 -0.71 5.01
CA TRP A 118 -22.04 -0.01 4.11
C TRP A 118 -21.61 1.35 4.66
N MET A 119 -22.53 2.13 5.21
CA MET A 119 -22.21 3.43 5.79
C MET A 119 -21.22 3.28 6.95
N VAL A 120 -21.47 2.32 7.84
CA VAL A 120 -20.58 1.97 8.95
C VAL A 120 -19.23 1.48 8.43
N GLY A 121 -19.21 0.61 7.42
CA GLY A 121 -17.98 0.10 6.81
C GLY A 121 -17.13 1.21 6.17
N VAL A 122 -17.76 2.16 5.48
CA VAL A 122 -17.08 3.31 4.87
C VAL A 122 -16.51 4.23 5.95
N VAL A 123 -17.29 4.55 6.98
CA VAL A 123 -16.85 5.38 8.12
C VAL A 123 -15.70 4.69 8.86
N ALA A 124 -15.82 3.40 9.16
CA ALA A 124 -14.78 2.61 9.81
C ALA A 124 -13.50 2.52 8.96
N PHE A 125 -13.62 2.39 7.65
CA PHE A 125 -12.48 2.39 6.73
C PHE A 125 -11.75 3.75 6.72
N PHE A 126 -12.49 4.86 6.65
CA PHE A 126 -11.88 6.20 6.68
C PHE A 126 -11.28 6.53 8.05
N ALA A 127 -11.96 6.17 9.14
CA ALA A 127 -11.48 6.33 10.50
C ALA A 127 -10.23 5.48 10.76
N GLY A 128 -10.28 4.19 10.41
CA GLY A 128 -9.16 3.25 10.52
C GLY A 128 -7.96 3.66 9.68
N ARG A 129 -8.19 4.16 8.46
CA ARG A 129 -7.12 4.71 7.60
C ARG A 129 -6.53 6.00 8.17
N GLY A 130 -7.34 6.84 8.81
CA GLY A 130 -6.87 8.03 9.54
C GLY A 130 -5.98 7.64 10.72
N LEU A 131 -6.45 6.69 11.53
CA LEU A 131 -5.75 6.18 12.71
C LEU A 131 -4.44 5.47 12.32
N TRP A 132 -4.47 4.63 11.28
CA TRP A 132 -3.28 3.92 10.79
C TRP A 132 -2.22 4.86 10.24
N ARG A 133 -2.63 5.97 9.60
CA ARG A 133 -1.72 7.04 9.17
C ARG A 133 -1.10 7.79 10.35
N ARG A 134 -1.87 8.05 11.41
CA ARG A 134 -1.35 8.64 12.65
C ARG A 134 -0.35 7.71 13.33
N LEU A 135 -0.70 6.43 13.48
CA LEU A 135 0.17 5.39 14.05
C LEU A 135 1.45 5.15 13.24
N ARG A 136 1.39 5.21 11.90
CA ARG A 136 2.59 5.15 11.05
C ARG A 136 3.47 6.39 11.17
N ARG A 137 2.89 7.57 11.41
CA ARG A 137 3.66 8.80 11.61
C ARG A 137 4.37 8.78 12.96
N THR A 138 3.71 8.33 14.02
CA THR A 138 4.33 8.18 15.33
C THR A 138 5.41 7.10 15.32
N ARG A 139 5.15 5.91 14.76
CA ARG A 139 6.18 4.85 14.65
C ARG A 139 7.42 5.25 13.83
N ARG A 140 7.26 6.09 12.79
CA ARG A 140 8.40 6.60 12.02
C ARG A 140 9.23 7.66 12.73
N ALA A 141 8.65 8.36 13.71
CA ALA A 141 9.39 9.32 14.52
C ALA A 141 10.24 8.62 15.59
N THR A 142 9.82 7.44 16.07
CA THR A 142 10.52 6.70 17.13
C THR A 142 11.48 5.63 16.62
N ALA A 143 11.24 5.08 15.42
CA ALA A 143 12.16 4.14 14.80
C ALA A 143 13.28 4.91 14.08
N GLY A 144 14.29 5.35 14.83
CA GLY A 144 15.62 5.53 14.24
C GLY A 144 15.98 4.19 13.59
N GLU A 145 16.08 4.18 12.25
CA GLU A 145 16.41 2.97 11.49
C GLU A 145 17.76 2.44 12.00
N LEU A 146 17.71 1.37 12.79
CA LEU A 146 18.88 0.56 13.11
C LEU A 146 19.45 0.04 11.80
N VAL A 147 20.55 0.64 11.35
CA VAL A 147 21.29 0.25 10.15
C VAL A 147 21.77 -1.19 10.36
N LYS A 148 21.03 -2.15 9.80
CA LYS A 148 21.39 -3.56 9.86
C LYS A 148 22.47 -3.79 8.80
N VAL A 149 23.71 -3.97 9.24
CA VAL A 149 24.84 -4.28 8.35
C VAL A 149 24.62 -5.67 7.76
N CYS A 150 24.14 -5.73 6.52
CA CYS A 150 23.91 -6.99 5.80
C CYS A 150 25.21 -7.48 5.17
N VAL A 151 26.14 -8.03 5.97
CA VAL A 151 27.26 -8.78 5.39
C VAL A 151 26.80 -10.21 5.13
N ARG A 152 26.67 -10.57 3.85
CA ARG A 152 26.10 -11.85 3.41
C ARG A 152 27.11 -13.01 3.41
N LYS A 153 28.39 -12.73 3.68
CA LYS A 153 29.47 -13.73 3.72
C LYS A 153 30.44 -13.44 4.88
N PRO A 154 30.73 -14.39 5.77
CA PRO A 154 31.66 -14.21 6.90
C PRO A 154 33.15 -14.23 6.48
N LEU A 155 33.46 -14.31 5.18
CA LEU A 155 34.84 -14.43 4.67
C LEU A 155 35.60 -13.11 4.63
N LEU A 156 34.91 -11.97 4.79
CA LEU A 156 35.55 -10.65 4.82
C LEU A 156 35.50 -10.13 6.25
N ARG A 157 36.68 -9.90 6.84
CA ARG A 157 36.84 -9.28 8.16
C ARG A 157 36.24 -7.88 8.10
N VAL A 158 35.04 -7.73 8.65
CA VAL A 158 34.35 -6.43 8.69
C VAL A 158 35.13 -5.53 9.65
N PRO A 159 35.54 -4.32 9.22
CA PRO A 159 36.25 -3.41 10.11
C PRO A 159 35.34 -3.05 11.29
N SER A 160 35.94 -2.95 12.48
CA SER A 160 35.20 -2.47 13.65
C SER A 160 34.71 -1.04 13.40
N LEU A 161 33.67 -0.61 14.11
CA LEU A 161 33.13 0.74 13.97
C LEU A 161 34.26 1.78 14.16
N GLN A 162 35.14 1.58 15.12
CA GLN A 162 36.34 2.41 15.32
C GLN A 162 37.28 2.43 14.11
N GLN A 163 37.53 1.29 13.46
CA GLN A 163 38.37 1.23 12.26
C GLN A 163 37.74 1.97 11.07
N ALA A 164 36.41 1.89 10.91
CA ALA A 164 35.71 2.65 9.88
C ALA A 164 35.81 4.17 10.12
N TYR A 165 35.65 4.62 11.37
CA TYR A 165 35.83 6.02 11.76
C TYR A 165 37.29 6.50 11.61
N ALA A 166 38.26 5.63 11.88
CA ALA A 166 39.68 5.93 11.68
C ALA A 166 40.05 6.05 10.19
N ALA A 167 39.45 5.23 9.32
CA ALA A 167 39.71 5.24 7.89
C ALA A 167 39.06 6.42 7.13
N LEU A 168 38.23 7.22 7.79
CA LEU A 168 37.62 8.41 7.19
C LEU A 168 38.64 9.54 7.01
N PRO A 169 38.70 10.21 5.84
CA PRO A 169 39.49 11.41 5.62
C PRO A 169 39.15 12.53 6.61
N ASP A 170 40.12 13.37 6.97
CA ASP A 170 39.96 14.39 8.01
C ASP A 170 38.80 15.36 7.76
N HIS A 171 38.55 15.71 6.49
CA HIS A 171 37.44 16.58 6.11
C HIS A 171 36.05 15.97 6.41
N CYS A 172 35.92 14.63 6.44
CA CYS A 172 34.67 13.96 6.79
C CYS A 172 34.44 13.87 8.30
N ARG A 173 35.51 13.87 9.12
CA ARG A 173 35.41 13.79 10.59
C ARG A 173 34.78 15.05 11.18
N ALA A 174 35.06 16.21 10.60
CA ALA A 174 34.49 17.49 11.05
C ALA A 174 32.96 17.55 10.90
N VAL A 175 32.41 16.93 9.86
CA VAL A 175 30.96 16.93 9.56
C VAL A 175 30.17 16.01 10.47
N MET A 176 30.77 14.91 10.95
CA MET A 176 30.11 13.96 11.85
C MET A 176 30.07 14.42 13.32
N GLY A 177 30.50 15.66 13.60
CA GLY A 177 30.44 16.28 14.91
C GLY A 177 31.36 15.57 15.89
N GLY A 178 32.63 15.98 15.93
CA GLY A 178 33.74 15.37 16.68
C GLY A 178 33.52 15.15 18.18
N ARG A 179 32.58 14.27 18.54
CA ARG A 179 32.58 13.58 19.82
C ARG A 179 33.45 12.34 19.65
N GLN A 180 34.72 12.54 19.95
CA GLN A 180 35.57 11.44 20.37
C GLN A 180 34.89 10.77 21.58
N PRO A 181 34.79 9.43 21.63
CA PRO A 181 34.39 8.74 22.85
C PRO A 181 35.39 8.98 23.98
#